data_AF-A0A8J2SQQ3-F1
#
_entry.id   AF-A0A8J2SQQ3-F1
#
_cell.length_a   1.000
_cell.length_b   1.000
_cell.length_c   1.000
_cell.angle_alpha   90.00
_cell.angle_beta   90.00
_cell.angle_gamma   90.00
#
_symmetry.space_group_name_H-M   'P 1'
#
loop_
_entity.id
_entity.type
_entity.pdbx_description
1 polymer ?
#
loop_
_entity_poly.entity_id
_entity_poly.type
_entity_poly.pdbx_seq_one_letter_code
_entity_poly.pdbx_strand_id
1 'polypeptide(L)'
;MGRSQRSNRPPKMVTEATFDVEARKDWLQGFRKRKRERRLTGLAHGALKARKQKLADRAARRSMRPPPAPEPVVLDEAPATRETVVLTDSNVVEQWGAAVTVTTTVGGLDVDAEDADAAEALLRGAHAPPPKKRVDAAQVEAGTLEAARRKVAHLGAQSAKRQRRAARKRDANPHFKGGGRGAARALLDGAAAKRGAKRKK
;
A
#
# COMPACT_ATOMS: atom_id res chain seq x y z
N MET A 1 -17.40 -26.36 -53.01
CA MET A 1 -16.74 -26.32 -51.68
C MET A 1 -16.84 -24.90 -51.12
N GLY A 2 -17.83 -24.61 -50.27
CA GLY A 2 -18.00 -23.27 -49.68
C GLY A 2 -18.26 -23.37 -48.18
N ARG A 3 -17.25 -23.10 -47.34
CA ARG A 3 -17.39 -23.10 -45.89
C ARG A 3 -18.06 -21.80 -45.44
N SER A 4 -19.33 -21.91 -45.05
CA SER A 4 -20.09 -20.88 -44.33
C SER A 4 -19.39 -20.55 -43.00
N GLN A 5 -18.86 -19.33 -42.90
CA GLN A 5 -18.33 -18.80 -41.65
C GLN A 5 -19.50 -18.45 -40.73
N ARG A 6 -19.78 -19.32 -39.75
CA ARG A 6 -20.73 -19.04 -38.68
C ARG A 6 -20.11 -17.98 -37.76
N SER A 7 -20.77 -16.83 -37.66
CA SER A 7 -20.34 -15.72 -36.82
C SER A 7 -20.45 -16.10 -35.33
N ASN A 8 -19.32 -16.26 -34.64
CA ASN A 8 -19.22 -16.44 -33.18
C ASN A 8 -19.52 -15.13 -32.44
N ARG A 9 -20.72 -14.55 -32.60
CA ARG A 9 -21.13 -13.41 -31.77
C ARG A 9 -21.72 -13.94 -30.46
N PRO A 10 -21.21 -13.47 -29.30
CA PRO A 10 -21.79 -13.85 -28.01
C PRO A 10 -23.26 -13.42 -27.97
N PRO A 11 -24.13 -14.20 -27.31
CA PRO A 11 -25.56 -13.89 -27.22
C PRO A 11 -25.75 -12.53 -26.53
N LYS A 12 -26.60 -11.68 -27.13
CA LYS A 12 -26.98 -10.41 -26.51
C LYS A 12 -27.79 -10.72 -25.24
N MET A 13 -27.23 -10.42 -24.08
CA MET A 13 -27.95 -10.53 -22.82
C MET A 13 -29.13 -9.55 -22.83
N VAL A 14 -30.35 -10.09 -22.79
CA VAL A 14 -31.57 -9.30 -22.57
C VAL A 14 -31.65 -9.02 -21.08
N THR A 15 -31.28 -7.82 -20.66
CA THR A 15 -31.48 -7.37 -19.28
C THR A 15 -32.90 -6.85 -19.13
N GLU A 16 -33.77 -7.66 -18.51
CA GLU A 16 -35.07 -7.20 -18.07
C GLU A 16 -34.89 -6.21 -16.90
N ALA A 17 -35.35 -4.97 -17.09
CA ALA A 17 -35.31 -3.95 -16.05
C ALA A 17 -36.49 -4.16 -15.09
N THR A 18 -36.28 -4.90 -14.00
CA THR A 18 -37.28 -5.05 -12.94
C THR A 18 -37.18 -3.92 -11.92
N PHE A 19 -38.33 -3.36 -11.56
CA PHE A 19 -38.40 -2.28 -10.57
C PHE A 19 -38.46 -2.88 -9.17
N ASP A 20 -37.31 -2.95 -8.51
CA ASP A 20 -37.22 -3.42 -7.13
C ASP A 20 -37.82 -2.39 -6.17
N VAL A 21 -38.97 -2.75 -5.58
CA VAL A 21 -39.75 -1.90 -4.67
C VAL A 21 -39.02 -1.70 -3.34
N GLU A 22 -38.24 -2.68 -2.88
CA GLU A 22 -37.51 -2.59 -1.62
C GLU A 22 -36.29 -1.68 -1.76
N ALA A 23 -35.52 -1.86 -2.83
CA ALA A 23 -34.41 -0.97 -3.17
C ALA A 23 -34.88 0.49 -3.35
N ARG A 24 -36.09 0.69 -3.90
CA ARG A 24 -36.71 2.00 -4.02
C ARG A 24 -37.07 2.61 -2.66
N LYS A 25 -37.63 1.82 -1.74
CA LYS A 25 -37.95 2.28 -0.37
C LYS A 25 -36.68 2.69 0.38
N ASP A 26 -35.63 1.89 0.30
CA ASP A 26 -34.32 2.20 0.87
C ASP A 26 -33.70 3.45 0.23
N TRP A 27 -33.89 3.62 -1.08
CA TRP A 27 -33.49 4.84 -1.75
C TRP A 27 -34.32 6.05 -1.28
N LEU A 28 -35.62 5.94 -1.11
CA LEU A 28 -36.42 7.10 -0.67
C LEU A 28 -36.13 7.48 0.80
N GLN A 29 -36.00 6.50 1.69
CA GLN A 29 -35.83 6.75 3.13
C GLN A 29 -34.35 6.95 3.53
N GLY A 30 -33.41 6.47 2.73
CA GLY A 30 -31.98 6.45 3.04
C GLY A 30 -31.17 7.72 2.75
N PHE A 31 -31.80 8.88 2.50
CA PHE A 31 -31.08 10.09 2.05
C PHE A 31 -29.92 10.49 2.98
N ARG A 32 -30.12 10.42 4.31
CA ARG A 32 -29.05 10.72 5.28
C ARG A 32 -27.88 9.74 5.19
N LYS A 33 -28.15 8.43 5.01
CA LYS A 33 -27.12 7.40 4.81
C LYS A 33 -26.33 7.67 3.53
N ARG A 34 -27.01 7.87 2.39
CA ARG A 34 -26.35 8.17 1.11
C ARG A 34 -25.55 9.46 1.12
N LYS A 35 -26.06 10.52 1.76
CA LYS A 35 -25.33 11.78 1.90
C LYS A 35 -24.03 11.57 2.70
N ARG A 36 -24.08 10.78 3.77
CA ARG A 36 -22.91 10.41 4.56
C ARG A 36 -21.91 9.58 3.75
N GLU A 37 -22.38 8.56 3.05
CA GLU A 37 -21.55 7.72 2.17
C GLU A 37 -20.89 8.53 1.06
N ARG A 38 -21.64 9.42 0.39
CA ARG A 38 -21.10 10.29 -0.66
C ARG A 38 -19.98 11.19 -0.11
N ARG A 39 -20.17 11.79 1.07
CA ARG A 39 -19.13 12.59 1.74
C ARG A 39 -17.89 11.75 2.06
N LEU A 40 -18.09 10.58 2.64
CA LEU A 40 -17.02 9.65 3.00
C LEU A 40 -16.25 9.17 1.76
N THR A 41 -16.96 8.93 0.66
CA THR A 41 -16.39 8.57 -0.64
C THR A 41 -15.57 9.70 -1.24
N GLY A 42 -16.09 10.93 -1.21
CA GLY A 42 -15.35 12.11 -1.68
C GLY A 42 -14.04 12.30 -0.92
N LEU A 43 -14.07 12.16 0.41
CA LEU A 43 -12.87 12.22 1.25
C LEU A 43 -11.88 11.09 0.92
N ALA A 44 -12.37 9.86 0.74
CA ALA A 44 -11.53 8.72 0.38
C ALA A 44 -10.85 8.91 -1.00
N HIS A 45 -11.58 9.41 -2.00
CA HIS A 45 -10.99 9.76 -3.29
C HIS A 45 -9.93 10.85 -3.18
N GLY A 46 -10.17 11.90 -2.39
CA GLY A 46 -9.18 12.94 -2.14
C GLY A 46 -7.90 12.38 -1.52
N ALA A 47 -8.02 11.51 -0.52
CA ALA A 47 -6.88 10.84 0.11
C ALA A 47 -6.10 9.94 -0.87
N LEU A 48 -6.79 9.19 -1.74
CA LEU A 48 -6.15 8.38 -2.77
C LEU A 48 -5.38 9.23 -3.79
N LYS A 49 -5.97 10.34 -4.25
CA LYS A 49 -5.30 11.27 -5.18
C LYS A 49 -4.03 11.87 -4.54
N ALA A 50 -4.12 12.37 -3.31
CA ALA A 50 -2.97 12.91 -2.59
C ALA A 50 -1.86 11.86 -2.40
N ARG A 51 -2.21 10.60 -2.11
CA ARG A 51 -1.24 9.52 -1.98
C ARG A 51 -0.56 9.19 -3.31
N LYS A 52 -1.32 9.13 -4.41
CA LYS A 52 -0.76 8.93 -5.76
C LYS A 52 0.24 10.02 -6.11
N GLN A 53 -0.10 11.28 -5.86
CA GLN A 53 0.79 12.41 -6.09
C GLN A 53 2.08 12.28 -5.27
N LYS A 54 1.98 11.98 -3.97
CA LYS A 54 3.16 11.77 -3.10
C LYS A 54 4.07 10.63 -3.57
N LEU A 55 3.50 9.57 -4.15
CA LEU A 55 4.28 8.47 -4.73
C LEU A 55 4.98 8.91 -6.02
N ALA A 56 4.31 9.67 -6.87
CA ALA A 56 4.92 10.25 -8.07
C ALA A 56 6.07 11.20 -7.71
N ASP A 57 5.89 12.08 -6.72
CA ASP A 57 6.95 12.99 -6.25
C ASP A 57 8.16 12.21 -5.72
N ARG A 58 7.93 11.11 -4.99
CA ARG A 58 9.02 10.24 -4.52
C ARG A 58 9.74 9.55 -5.67
N ALA A 59 9.01 9.12 -6.71
CA ALA A 59 9.61 8.53 -7.89
C ALA A 59 10.48 9.55 -8.63
N ALA A 60 9.99 10.78 -8.82
CA ALA A 60 10.76 11.88 -9.43
C ALA A 60 12.03 12.23 -8.62
N ARG A 61 11.94 12.26 -7.29
CA ARG A 61 13.13 12.48 -6.43
C ARG A 61 14.15 11.35 -6.53
N ARG A 62 13.70 10.12 -6.78
CA ARG A 62 14.60 8.98 -6.98
C ARG A 62 15.27 9.03 -8.36
N SER A 63 14.55 9.44 -9.40
CA SER A 63 15.15 9.57 -10.74
C SER A 63 16.16 10.72 -10.84
N MET A 64 15.97 11.79 -10.07
CA MET A 64 16.94 12.90 -9.99
C MET A 64 18.14 12.60 -9.07
N ARG A 65 18.11 11.52 -8.28
CA ARG A 65 19.23 11.17 -7.41
C ARG A 65 20.30 10.50 -8.29
N PRO A 66 21.51 11.07 -8.41
CA PRO A 66 22.59 10.40 -9.13
C PRO A 66 22.86 9.04 -8.48
N PRO A 67 23.22 8.01 -9.27
CA PRO A 67 23.63 6.73 -8.70
C PRO A 67 24.77 6.97 -7.70
N PRO A 68 24.81 6.22 -6.59
CA PRO A 68 25.96 6.31 -5.68
C PRO A 68 27.23 6.10 -6.51
N ALA A 69 28.21 6.99 -6.34
CA ALA A 69 29.49 6.87 -7.02
C ALA A 69 30.04 5.45 -6.76
N PRO A 70 30.60 4.77 -7.77
CA PRO A 70 31.25 3.49 -7.55
C PRO A 70 32.33 3.71 -6.48
N GLU A 71 32.23 2.98 -5.37
CA GLU A 71 33.27 2.96 -4.36
C GLU A 71 34.57 2.50 -5.06
N PRO A 72 35.71 3.16 -4.81
CA PRO A 72 36.96 2.75 -5.42
C PRO A 72 37.30 1.35 -4.90
N VAL A 73 37.19 0.36 -5.78
CA VAL A 73 37.73 -0.97 -5.54
C VAL A 73 39.25 -0.81 -5.49
N VAL A 74 39.82 -0.85 -4.29
CA VAL A 74 41.27 -0.90 -4.09
C VAL A 74 41.72 -2.27 -4.61
N LEU A 75 42.22 -2.29 -5.84
CA LEU A 75 42.92 -3.44 -6.40
C LEU A 75 44.37 -3.37 -5.90
N ASP A 76 44.67 -4.07 -4.82
CA ASP A 76 46.06 -4.38 -4.46
C ASP A 76 46.62 -5.33 -5.52
N GLU A 77 47.32 -4.76 -6.51
CA GLU A 77 48.03 -5.51 -7.56
C GLU A 77 49.30 -6.15 -7.00
N ALA A 78 49.19 -7.39 -6.53
CA ALA A 78 50.31 -8.33 -6.60
C ALA A 78 50.39 -8.88 -8.04
N PRO A 79 51.59 -9.15 -8.60
CA PRO A 79 51.72 -9.60 -9.99
C PRO A 79 51.20 -11.03 -10.15
N ALA A 80 49.91 -11.17 -10.47
CA ALA A 80 49.30 -12.45 -10.79
C ALA A 80 49.91 -13.00 -12.09
N THR A 81 50.58 -14.15 -11.98
CA THR A 81 51.06 -14.94 -13.12
C THR A 81 49.88 -15.37 -13.99
N ARG A 82 49.89 -14.94 -15.26
CA ARG A 82 48.85 -15.22 -16.25
C ARG A 82 49.32 -16.37 -17.13
N GLU A 83 48.61 -17.49 -17.07
CA GLU A 83 48.79 -18.58 -18.03
C GLU A 83 47.76 -18.43 -19.15
N THR A 84 48.23 -18.51 -20.39
CA THR A 84 47.38 -18.47 -21.58
C THR A 84 47.49 -19.81 -22.28
N VAL A 85 46.36 -20.48 -22.45
CA VAL A 85 46.27 -21.73 -23.21
C VAL A 85 45.42 -21.46 -24.44
N VAL A 86 46.01 -21.68 -25.61
CA VAL A 86 45.32 -21.58 -26.89
C VAL A 86 44.79 -22.97 -27.25
N LEU A 87 43.47 -23.12 -27.24
CA LEU A 87 42.81 -24.37 -27.61
C LEU A 87 42.55 -24.37 -29.12
N THR A 88 43.26 -25.26 -29.81
CA THR A 88 43.20 -25.42 -31.28
C THR A 88 42.52 -26.72 -31.71
N ASP A 89 41.85 -27.42 -30.79
CA ASP A 89 41.21 -28.70 -31.08
C ASP A 89 40.04 -28.56 -32.08
N SER A 90 39.88 -29.58 -32.91
CA SER A 90 38.85 -29.74 -33.93
C SER A 90 37.43 -29.46 -33.40
N ASN A 91 37.11 -29.98 -32.21
CA ASN A 91 35.82 -29.76 -31.55
C ASN A 91 35.59 -28.27 -31.17
N VAL A 92 36.65 -27.53 -30.83
CA VAL A 92 36.56 -26.12 -30.43
C VAL A 92 36.33 -25.24 -31.67
N VAL A 93 37.03 -25.52 -32.76
CA VAL A 93 36.87 -24.80 -34.02
C VAL A 93 35.50 -25.05 -34.63
N GLU A 94 34.96 -26.27 -34.52
CA GLU A 94 33.62 -26.59 -35.04
C GLU A 94 32.52 -25.85 -34.25
N GLN A 95 32.64 -25.74 -32.93
CA GLN A 95 31.65 -25.07 -32.09
C GLN A 95 31.74 -23.53 -32.14
N TRP A 96 32.93 -22.97 -32.28
CA TRP A 96 33.18 -21.53 -32.13
C TRP A 96 33.69 -20.84 -33.39
N GLY A 97 33.94 -21.59 -34.47
CA GLY A 97 34.39 -21.08 -35.77
C GLY A 97 35.84 -20.59 -35.81
N ALA A 98 36.56 -20.62 -34.69
CA ALA A 98 37.94 -20.16 -34.57
C ALA A 98 38.64 -20.78 -33.35
N ALA A 99 39.97 -20.68 -33.28
CA ALA A 99 40.73 -21.05 -32.09
C ALA A 99 40.38 -20.12 -30.92
N VAL A 100 40.15 -20.70 -29.75
CA VAL A 100 39.75 -19.97 -28.53
C VAL A 100 40.95 -19.88 -27.60
N THR A 101 41.31 -18.65 -27.21
CA THR A 101 42.36 -18.41 -26.20
C THR A 101 41.71 -18.24 -24.83
N VAL A 102 42.05 -19.11 -23.90
CA VAL A 102 41.60 -19.00 -22.50
C VAL A 102 42.75 -18.44 -21.68
N THR A 103 42.50 -17.30 -21.04
CA THR A 103 43.46 -16.65 -20.14
C THR A 103 43.05 -16.96 -18.71
N THR A 104 43.80 -17.84 -18.03
CA THR A 104 43.57 -18.17 -16.63
C THR A 104 44.65 -17.51 -15.78
N THR A 105 44.23 -16.63 -14.87
CA THR A 105 45.10 -16.07 -13.83
C THR A 105 45.19 -17.06 -12.68
N VAL A 106 46.37 -17.65 -12.46
CA VAL A 106 46.66 -18.46 -11.27
C VAL A 106 47.53 -17.60 -10.36
N GLY A 107 46.85 -16.84 -9.50
CA GLY A 107 47.45 -16.07 -8.40
C GLY A 107 46.77 -16.51 -7.11
N GLY A 108 47.57 -16.84 -6.09
CA GLY A 108 47.13 -17.49 -4.86
C GLY A 108 45.93 -16.82 -4.22
N LEU A 109 44.78 -17.49 -4.28
CA LEU A 109 43.76 -17.32 -3.27
C LEU A 109 44.30 -18.08 -2.04
N ASP A 110 44.99 -17.38 -1.14
CA ASP A 110 45.12 -17.85 0.25
C ASP A 110 43.71 -17.79 0.84
N VAL A 111 42.91 -18.79 0.48
CA VAL A 111 41.66 -19.11 1.15
C VAL A 111 42.10 -19.83 2.41
N ASP A 112 42.32 -19.08 3.50
CA ASP A 112 42.33 -19.69 4.83
C ASP A 112 41.07 -20.56 4.94
N ALA A 113 41.18 -21.71 5.61
CA ALA A 113 40.15 -22.75 5.63
C ALA A 113 38.76 -22.29 6.16
N GLU A 114 38.62 -21.03 6.59
CA GLU A 114 37.35 -20.39 6.97
C GLU A 114 36.60 -19.73 5.81
N ASP A 115 37.23 -19.50 4.63
CA ASP A 115 36.61 -18.82 3.48
C ASP A 115 36.11 -19.76 2.37
N ALA A 116 36.38 -21.07 2.47
CA ALA A 116 35.86 -22.07 1.54
C ALA A 116 34.32 -22.16 1.59
N ASP A 117 33.73 -22.04 2.78
CA ASP A 117 32.27 -22.02 2.97
C ASP A 117 31.64 -20.72 2.44
N ALA A 118 32.37 -19.61 2.48
CA ALA A 118 31.92 -18.32 1.94
C ALA A 118 31.92 -18.32 0.41
N ALA A 119 32.93 -18.93 -0.22
CA ALA A 119 32.99 -19.11 -1.67
C ALA A 119 31.89 -20.06 -2.18
N GLU A 120 31.59 -21.14 -1.46
CA GLU A 120 30.50 -22.05 -1.81
C GLU A 120 29.12 -21.38 -1.65
N ALA A 121 28.95 -20.55 -0.60
CA ALA A 121 27.73 -19.77 -0.37
C ALA A 121 27.50 -18.70 -1.45
N LEU A 122 28.56 -18.08 -1.98
CA LEU A 122 28.49 -17.11 -3.08
C LEU A 122 28.07 -17.77 -4.40
N LEU A 123 28.64 -18.93 -4.74
CA LEU A 123 28.23 -19.70 -5.92
C LEU A 123 26.77 -20.19 -5.81
N ARG A 124 26.37 -20.65 -4.63
CA ARG A 124 25.00 -21.10 -4.37
C ARG A 124 24.00 -19.93 -4.35
N GLY A 125 24.45 -18.73 -3.97
CA GLY A 125 23.67 -17.48 -4.00
C GLY A 125 23.51 -16.86 -5.38
N ALA A 126 24.46 -17.07 -6.31
CA ALA A 126 24.41 -16.51 -7.66
C ALA A 126 23.32 -17.14 -8.55
N HIS A 127 22.93 -18.39 -8.27
CA HIS A 127 21.84 -19.09 -8.97
C HIS A 127 20.48 -18.98 -8.27
N ALA A 128 20.39 -18.26 -7.15
CA ALA A 128 19.12 -18.05 -6.47
C ALA A 128 18.25 -17.09 -7.31
N PRO A 129 17.01 -17.47 -7.69
CA PRO A 129 16.12 -16.55 -8.36
C PRO A 129 15.92 -15.31 -7.48
N PRO A 130 15.99 -14.08 -8.04
CA PRO A 130 15.88 -12.87 -7.24
C PRO A 130 14.59 -12.94 -6.43
N PRO A 131 14.63 -12.61 -5.12
CA PRO A 131 13.45 -12.72 -4.28
C PRO A 131 12.33 -11.91 -4.93
N LYS A 132 11.25 -12.58 -5.33
CA LYS A 132 10.09 -11.94 -5.94
C LYS A 132 9.69 -10.80 -5.00
N LYS A 133 9.76 -9.55 -5.47
CA LYS A 133 9.34 -8.38 -4.70
C LYS A 133 7.88 -8.60 -4.30
N ARG A 134 7.66 -9.09 -3.09
CA ARG A 134 6.34 -9.22 -2.50
C ARG A 134 5.85 -7.80 -2.30
N VAL A 135 4.92 -7.36 -3.15
CA VAL A 135 4.17 -6.14 -2.88
C VAL A 135 3.42 -6.43 -1.58
N ASP A 136 3.75 -5.71 -0.51
CA ASP A 136 3.14 -5.95 0.80
C ASP A 136 1.61 -5.93 0.67
N ALA A 137 0.92 -6.85 1.33
CA ALA A 137 -0.55 -6.85 1.34
C ALA A 137 -1.11 -5.49 1.80
N ALA A 138 -0.41 -4.82 2.73
CA ALA A 138 -0.70 -3.47 3.16
C ALA A 138 -0.52 -2.41 2.04
N GLN A 139 0.39 -2.61 1.09
CA GLN A 139 0.54 -1.76 -0.08
C GLN A 139 -0.64 -1.90 -1.05
N VAL A 140 -1.06 -3.15 -1.31
CA VAL A 140 -2.21 -3.47 -2.17
C VAL A 140 -3.50 -2.94 -1.57
N GLU A 141 -3.76 -3.26 -0.29
CA GLU A 141 -4.99 -2.86 0.40
C GLU A 141 -5.09 -1.33 0.50
N ALA A 142 -3.99 -0.64 0.78
CA ALA A 142 -3.99 0.81 0.93
C ALA A 142 -4.24 1.57 -0.40
N GLY A 143 -4.22 0.90 -1.55
CA GLY A 143 -4.58 1.48 -2.86
C GLY A 143 -6.09 1.51 -3.12
N THR A 144 -6.87 0.79 -2.32
CA THR A 144 -8.32 0.63 -2.54
C THR A 144 -9.13 1.76 -1.90
N LEU A 145 -10.26 2.06 -2.52
CA LEU A 145 -11.21 3.06 -2.04
C LEU A 145 -11.83 2.64 -0.70
N GLU A 146 -12.05 1.34 -0.51
CA GLU A 146 -12.58 0.80 0.74
C GLU A 146 -11.61 0.97 1.92
N ALA A 147 -10.32 0.69 1.73
CA ALA A 147 -9.32 0.93 2.77
C ALA A 147 -9.23 2.41 3.13
N ALA A 148 -9.27 3.30 2.13
CA ALA A 148 -9.30 4.75 2.36
C ALA A 148 -10.57 5.18 3.12
N ARG A 149 -11.74 4.64 2.76
CA ARG A 149 -13.01 4.87 3.47
C ARG A 149 -12.94 4.41 4.93
N ARG A 150 -12.42 3.21 5.21
CA ARG A 150 -12.23 2.68 6.58
C ARG A 150 -11.31 3.58 7.40
N LYS A 151 -10.19 4.04 6.82
CA LYS A 151 -9.23 4.92 7.49
C LYS A 151 -9.83 6.28 7.83
N VAL A 152 -10.57 6.89 6.90
CA VAL A 152 -11.29 8.16 7.13
C VAL A 152 -12.37 7.99 8.21
N ALA A 153 -13.11 6.88 8.19
CA ALA A 153 -14.09 6.58 9.24
C ALA A 153 -13.45 6.45 10.62
N HIS A 154 -12.31 5.75 10.71
CA HIS A 154 -11.58 5.55 11.96
C HIS A 154 -11.03 6.85 12.53
N LEU A 155 -10.50 7.75 11.70
CA LEU A 155 -10.08 9.10 12.13
C LEU A 155 -11.25 9.92 12.68
N GLY A 156 -12.43 9.82 12.05
CA GLY A 156 -13.66 10.42 12.57
C GLY A 156 -14.05 9.87 13.95
N ALA A 157 -13.92 8.55 14.16
CA ALA A 157 -14.20 7.90 15.45
C ALA A 157 -13.21 8.32 16.55
N GLN A 158 -11.91 8.46 16.22
CA GLN A 158 -10.89 8.95 17.15
C GLN A 158 -11.14 10.41 17.56
N SER A 159 -11.50 11.27 16.61
CA SER A 159 -11.91 12.65 16.87
C SER A 159 -13.10 12.72 17.84
N ALA A 160 -14.14 11.92 17.58
CA ALA A 160 -15.32 11.85 18.45
C ALA A 160 -14.98 11.36 19.87
N LYS A 161 -14.09 10.36 20.01
CA LYS A 161 -13.61 9.87 21.32
C LYS A 161 -12.85 10.96 22.08
N ARG A 162 -12.03 11.75 21.38
CA ARG A 162 -11.28 12.88 21.96
C ARG A 162 -12.21 14.01 22.41
N GLN A 163 -13.23 14.34 21.60
CA GLN A 163 -14.26 15.32 21.96
C GLN A 163 -15.07 14.87 23.19
N ARG A 164 -15.46 13.59 23.27
CA ARG A 164 -16.16 13.04 24.44
C ARG A 164 -15.32 13.10 25.71
N ARG A 165 -14.03 12.80 25.63
CA ARG A 165 -13.09 12.94 26.77
C ARG A 165 -12.94 14.41 27.19
N ALA A 166 -12.86 15.33 26.24
CA ALA A 166 -12.79 16.77 26.53
C ALA A 166 -14.07 17.29 27.18
N ALA A 167 -15.25 16.83 26.73
CA ALA A 167 -16.53 17.18 27.37
C ALA A 167 -16.60 16.67 28.81
N ARG A 168 -16.25 15.40 29.06
CA ARG A 168 -16.21 14.83 30.42
C ARG A 168 -15.26 15.58 31.35
N LYS A 169 -14.11 16.07 30.85
CA LYS A 169 -13.19 16.89 31.65
C LYS A 169 -13.75 18.27 31.99
N ARG A 170 -14.61 18.86 31.15
CA ARG A 170 -15.31 20.12 31.44
C ARG A 170 -16.38 19.92 32.50
N ASP A 171 -17.15 18.84 32.40
CA ASP A 171 -18.22 18.54 33.35
C ASP A 171 -17.68 18.12 34.73
N ALA A 172 -16.50 17.49 34.76
CA ALA A 172 -15.83 17.05 36.00
C ALA A 172 -15.09 18.16 36.76
N ASN A 173 -14.98 19.38 36.20
CA ASN A 173 -14.30 20.49 36.86
C ASN A 173 -15.22 21.73 36.92
N PRO A 174 -16.15 21.80 37.89
CA PRO A 174 -17.13 22.90 37.99
C PRO A 174 -16.49 24.26 38.28
N HIS A 175 -15.19 24.30 38.61
CA HIS A 175 -14.48 25.54 38.92
C HIS A 175 -13.98 26.31 37.69
N PHE A 176 -14.08 25.74 36.48
CA PHE A 176 -13.69 26.43 35.26
C PHE A 176 -14.77 27.44 34.85
N LYS A 177 -14.60 28.70 35.26
CA LYS A 177 -15.41 29.87 34.84
C LYS A 177 -15.39 30.01 33.31
N GLY A 178 -16.27 29.30 32.61
CA GLY A 178 -16.38 29.41 31.16
C GLY A 178 -17.18 28.29 30.51
N GLY A 179 -18.51 28.29 30.69
CA GLY A 179 -19.36 27.38 29.92
C GLY A 179 -20.78 27.26 30.44
N GLY A 180 -21.59 28.29 30.22
CA GLY A 180 -23.02 28.35 30.54
C GLY A 180 -23.88 27.31 29.81
N ARG A 181 -23.82 26.05 30.24
CA ARG A 181 -24.80 25.01 29.84
C ARG A 181 -25.44 24.27 31.02
N GLY A 182 -24.89 24.39 32.23
CA GLY A 182 -25.49 23.78 33.44
C GLY A 182 -26.76 24.49 33.91
N ALA A 183 -26.81 25.82 33.85
CA ALA A 183 -27.93 26.60 34.36
C ALA A 183 -29.24 26.40 33.56
N ALA A 184 -29.15 26.20 32.24
CA ALA A 184 -30.34 26.04 31.40
C ALA A 184 -31.04 24.68 31.60
N ARG A 185 -30.30 23.62 31.98
CA ARG A 185 -30.88 22.29 32.21
C ARG A 185 -31.55 22.18 33.57
N ALA A 186 -30.99 22.82 34.60
CA ALA A 186 -31.60 22.91 35.92
C ALA A 186 -32.94 23.68 35.92
N LEU A 187 -33.09 24.68 35.05
CA LEU A 187 -34.35 25.43 34.89
C LEU A 187 -35.46 24.63 34.19
N LEU A 188 -35.13 23.74 33.25
CA LEU A 188 -36.14 22.88 32.60
C LEU A 188 -36.61 21.74 33.50
N ASP A 189 -35.70 21.08 34.23
CA ASP A 189 -36.09 19.97 35.12
C ASP A 189 -36.82 20.47 36.39
N GLY A 190 -36.52 21.68 36.87
CA GLY A 190 -37.24 22.30 37.98
C GLY A 190 -38.65 22.81 37.63
N ALA A 191 -38.91 23.13 36.35
CA ALA A 191 -40.21 23.62 35.88
C ALA A 191 -41.26 22.50 35.74
N ALA A 192 -40.83 21.25 35.53
CA ALA A 192 -41.73 20.09 35.44
C ALA A 192 -42.29 19.69 36.81
N ALA A 193 -41.52 19.84 37.90
CA ALA A 193 -41.91 19.40 39.23
C ALA A 193 -42.99 20.28 39.91
N LYS A 194 -43.13 21.56 39.53
CA LYS A 194 -44.06 22.50 40.19
C LYS A 194 -45.48 22.55 39.59
N ARG A 195 -45.74 21.90 38.45
CA ARG A 195 -47.07 21.91 37.81
C ARG A 195 -48.01 20.76 38.21
N GLY A 196 -47.55 19.80 39.03
CA GLY A 196 -48.34 18.64 39.45
C GLY A 196 -49.12 18.78 40.78
N ALA A 197 -48.93 19.86 41.55
CA ALA A 197 -49.33 19.89 42.96
C ALA A 197 -50.60 20.71 43.30
N LYS A 198 -51.47 21.02 42.32
CA LYS A 198 -52.78 21.65 42.61
C LYS A 198 -53.89 21.02 41.80
N ARG A 199 -54.43 19.91 42.31
CA ARG A 199 -55.79 19.44 41.99
C ARG A 199 -56.15 18.29 42.95
N LYS A 200 -56.64 18.62 44.15
CA LYS A 200 -57.56 17.82 44.96
C LYS A 200 -58.03 18.66 46.16
N LYS A 201 -59.16 19.34 45.99
CA LYS A 201 -60.39 19.24 46.78
C LYS A 201 -61.32 20.36 46.33
#